data_AF-A0A7C5H5M4-F1
#
_entry.id   AF-A0A7C5H5M4-F1
#
_cell.length_a   1.000
_cell.length_b   1.000
_cell.length_c   1.000
_cell.angle_alpha   90.00
_cell.angle_beta   90.00
_cell.angle_gamma   90.00
#
_symmetry.space_group_name_H-M   'P 1'
#
loop_
_entity.id
_entity.type
_entity.pdbx_description
1 polymer ?
#
loop_
_entity_poly.entity_id
_entity_poly.type
_entity_poly.pdbx_seq_one_letter_code
_entity_poly.pdbx_strand_id
1 'polypeptide(L)' 'MEGLEDEIALLRLRLRSLIQSRPEDLRLALDTANTIARLVRTRYQISKEQKKSLKQAITKVLTEIAVPLGIKALVK' A
#
# COMPACT_ATOMS: atom_id res chain seq x y z
N MET A 1 10.45 9.11 -19.51
CA MET A 1 9.50 8.89 -18.41
C MET A 1 9.85 7.59 -17.65
N GLU A 2 11.08 7.46 -17.14
CA GLU A 2 11.55 6.23 -16.45
C GLU A 2 11.54 6.34 -14.92
N GLY A 3 11.81 7.51 -14.35
CA GLY A 3 12.02 7.64 -12.90
C GLY A 3 10.84 7.26 -11.99
N LEU A 4 9.60 7.24 -12.48
CA LEU A 4 8.45 6.85 -11.65
C LEU A 4 8.43 5.35 -11.34
N GLU A 5 8.96 4.50 -12.22
CA GLU A 5 9.07 3.06 -11.93
C GLU A 5 10.18 2.77 -10.94
N ASP A 6 11.31 3.47 -11.06
CA ASP A 6 12.42 3.40 -10.10
C ASP A 6 11.97 3.83 -8.71
N GLU A 7 11.20 4.92 -8.60
CA GLU A 7 10.63 5.39 -7.34
C GLU A 7 9.69 4.35 -6.71
N ILE A 8 8.83 3.73 -7.53
CA ILE A 8 7.93 2.66 -7.08
C ILE A 8 8.74 1.44 -6.60
N ALA A 9 9.81 1.06 -7.32
CA ALA A 9 10.67 -0.06 -6.96
C ALA A 9 11.43 0.21 -5.64
N LEU A 10 11.98 1.42 -5.48
CA LEU A 10 12.66 1.86 -4.27
C LEU A 10 11.73 1.85 -3.05
N LEU A 11 10.51 2.37 -3.21
CA LEU A 11 9.53 2.39 -2.12
C LEU A 11 9.08 0.98 -1.72
N ARG A 12 8.97 0.04 -2.67
CA ARG A 12 8.70 -1.38 -2.35
C ARG A 12 9.83 -2.01 -1.53
N LEU A 13 11.08 -1.73 -1.87
CA LEU A 13 12.23 -2.21 -1.09
C LEU A 13 12.23 -1.63 0.33
N ARG A 14 11.94 -0.33 0.47
CA ARG A 14 11.83 0.32 1.79
C ARG A 14 10.68 -0.22 2.61
N LEU A 15 9.52 -0.46 2.01
CA LEU A 15 8.38 -1.08 2.70
C LEU A 15 8.75 -2.47 3.25
N ARG A 16 9.44 -3.29 2.46
CA ARG A 16 9.95 -4.60 2.93
C ARG A 16 10.89 -4.42 4.13
N SER A 17 11.84 -3.49 4.03
CA SER A 17 12.78 -3.22 5.13
C SER A 17 12.09 -2.72 6.40
N LEU A 18 11.07 -1.88 6.28
CA LEU A 18 10.27 -1.38 7.41
C LEU A 18 9.54 -2.51 8.12
N ILE A 19 8.85 -3.39 7.38
CA ILE A 19 8.14 -4.54 7.94
C ILE A 19 9.11 -5.51 8.63
N GLN A 20 10.31 -5.71 8.08
CA GLN A 20 11.32 -6.60 8.65
C GLN A 20 11.99 -6.03 9.90
N SER A 21 12.25 -4.72 9.93
CA SER A 21 13.01 -4.08 11.00
C SER A 21 12.15 -3.58 12.16
N ARG A 22 10.90 -3.20 11.88
CA ARG A 22 9.95 -2.62 12.85
C ARG A 22 8.53 -3.11 12.56
N PRO A 23 8.26 -4.42 12.72
CA PRO A 23 6.93 -4.97 12.46
C PRO A 23 5.81 -4.34 13.30
N GLU A 24 6.14 -3.78 14.46
CA GLU A 24 5.23 -3.05 15.35
C GLU A 24 4.87 -1.64 14.85
N ASP A 25 5.71 -1.01 14.01
CA ASP A 25 5.45 0.33 13.45
C ASP A 25 4.70 0.22 12.12
N LEU A 26 3.44 -0.20 12.24
CA LEU A 26 2.54 -0.34 11.11
C LEU A 26 2.19 0.98 10.45
N ARG A 27 2.21 2.09 11.18
CA ARG A 27 1.80 3.39 10.62
C ARG A 27 2.68 3.77 9.45
N LEU A 28 4.00 3.66 9.61
CA LEU A 28 4.95 4.00 8.56
C LEU A 28 4.90 3.04 7.36
N ALA A 29 4.66 1.75 7.62
CA ALA A 29 4.45 0.75 6.57
C ALA A 29 3.19 1.06 5.74
N LEU A 30 2.09 1.43 6.41
CA LEU A 30 0.83 1.79 5.76
C LEU A 30 0.93 3.09 4.95
N ASP A 31 1.61 4.11 5.49
CA ASP A 31 1.85 5.37 4.77
C ASP A 31 2.71 5.15 3.52
N THR A 32 3.71 4.28 3.61
CA THR A 32 4.55 3.89 2.47
C THR A 32 3.73 3.12 1.43
N ALA A 33 2.90 2.17 1.85
CA ALA A 33 2.04 1.40 0.95
C ALA A 33 1.01 2.29 0.22
N ASN A 34 0.41 3.26 0.92
CA ASN A 34 -0.51 4.24 0.33
C ASN A 34 0.19 5.13 -0.70
N THR A 35 1.44 5.53 -0.43
CA THR A 35 2.25 6.30 -1.39
C THR A 35 2.50 5.50 -2.67
N ILE A 36 2.92 4.24 -2.55
CA ILE A 36 3.12 3.32 -3.70
C ILE A 36 1.83 3.21 -4.52
N ALA A 37 0.69 3.02 -3.87
CA ALA A 37 -0.60 2.91 -4.56
C ALA A 37 -0.95 4.16 -5.38
N ARG A 38 -0.66 5.36 -4.86
CA ARG A 38 -0.89 6.62 -5.57
C ARG A 38 0.05 6.78 -6.77
N LEU A 39 1.32 6.38 -6.63
CA LEU A 39 2.31 6.43 -7.71
C LEU A 39 1.96 5.43 -8.82
N VAL A 40 1.61 4.19 -8.48
CA VAL A 40 1.14 3.16 -9.42
C VAL A 40 -0.11 3.65 -10.16
N ARG A 41 -1.09 4.24 -9.45
CA ARG A 41 -2.29 4.80 -10.09
C ARG A 41 -1.96 5.90 -11.10
N THR A 42 -0.96 6.72 -10.79
CA THR A 42 -0.49 7.81 -11.63
C THR A 42 0.27 7.27 -12.85
N ARG A 43 1.17 6.29 -12.64
CA ARG A 43 2.00 5.67 -13.68
C ARG A 43 1.17 4.96 -14.74
N TYR A 44 0.22 4.14 -14.32
CA TYR A 44 -0.57 3.29 -15.22
C TYR A 44 -1.89 3.93 -15.64
N GLN A 45 -2.11 5.21 -15.33
CA GLN A 45 -3.34 5.96 -15.64
C GLN A 45 -4.62 5.15 -15.33
N ILE A 46 -4.59 4.42 -14.20
CA ILE A 46 -5.61 3.43 -13.83
C ILE A 46 -6.99 4.10 -13.93
N SER A 47 -7.84 3.53 -14.79
CA SER A 47 -9.13 4.15 -15.14
C SER A 47 -10.07 4.20 -13.92
N LYS A 48 -11.12 5.03 -13.99
CA LYS A 48 -12.13 5.13 -12.92
C LYS A 48 -12.79 3.78 -12.61
N GLU A 49 -12.90 2.89 -13.60
CA GLU A 49 -13.42 1.52 -13.42
C GLU A 49 -12.46 0.64 -12.62
N GLN A 50 -11.16 0.73 -12.90
CA GLN A 50 -10.12 -0.02 -12.18
C GLN A 50 -9.83 0.56 -10.78
N LYS A 51 -10.23 1.80 -10.50
CA LYS A 51 -10.13 2.45 -9.18
C LYS A 51 -10.88 1.68 -8.08
N LYS A 52 -12.00 1.04 -8.42
CA LYS A 52 -12.77 0.20 -7.47
C LYS A 52 -11.99 -1.06 -7.11
N SER A 53 -11.40 -1.73 -8.10
CA SER A 53 -10.54 -2.91 -7.90
C SER A 53 -9.29 -2.58 -7.09
N LEU A 54 -8.61 -1.47 -7.40
CA LEU A 54 -7.43 -1.02 -6.64
C LEU A 54 -7.79 -0.67 -5.19
N LYS A 55 -8.90 0.04 -4.97
CA LYS A 55 -9.40 0.35 -3.62
C LYS A 55 -9.73 -0.93 -2.86
N GLN A 56 -10.39 -1.90 -3.49
CA GLN A 56 -10.71 -3.19 -2.89
C GLN A 56 -9.46 -4.00 -2.53
N ALA A 57 -8.45 -4.04 -3.41
CA ALA A 57 -7.19 -4.73 -3.14
C ALA A 57 -6.43 -4.10 -1.96
N ILE A 58 -6.36 -2.77 -1.89
CA ILE A 58 -5.75 -2.05 -0.78
C ILE A 58 -6.54 -2.32 0.51
N THR A 59 -7.87 -2.17 0.48
CA THR A 59 -8.72 -2.44 1.64
C THR A 59 -8.59 -3.88 2.13
N LYS A 60 -8.51 -4.86 1.22
CA LYS A 60 -8.32 -6.27 1.57
C LYS A 60 -6.99 -6.50 2.29
N VAL A 61 -5.90 -5.95 1.75
CA VAL A 61 -4.58 -6.04 2.38
C VAL A 61 -4.58 -5.35 3.76
N LEU A 62 -5.18 -4.17 3.88
CA LEU A 62 -5.32 -3.47 5.17
C LEU A 62 -6.11 -4.29 6.19
N THR A 63 -7.22 -4.93 5.77
CA THR A 63 -8.04 -5.79 6.63
C THR A 63 -7.30 -7.06 7.05
N GLU A 64 -6.60 -7.72 6.12
CA GLU A 64 -5.82 -8.93 6.37
C GLU A 64 -4.66 -8.68 7.33
N ILE A 65 -4.10 -7.46 7.34
CA ILE A 65 -3.07 -7.07 8.31
C ILE A 65 -3.73 -6.64 9.64
N ALA A 66 -4.88 -5.95 9.61
CA ALA A 66 -5.57 -5.47 10.81
C ALA A 66 -6.12 -6.58 11.72
N VAL A 67 -6.60 -7.68 11.14
CA VAL A 67 -7.19 -8.83 11.87
C VAL A 67 -6.17 -9.54 12.79
N PRO A 68 -4.97 -9.93 12.32
CA PRO A 68 -3.90 -10.47 13.18
C PRO A 68 -3.46 -9.52 14.30
N LEU A 69 -3.67 -8.20 14.14
CA LEU A 69 -3.17 -7.16 15.03
C LEU A 69 -4.21 -6.67 16.04
N GLY A 70 -5.39 -7.30 16.11
CA GLY A 70 -6.43 -6.95 17.08
C GLY A 70 -7.14 -5.62 16.81
N ILE A 71 -6.84 -4.94 15.69
CA ILE A 71 -7.58 -3.77 15.25
C ILE A 71 -8.87 -4.29 14.63
N LYS A 72 -10.01 -4.14 15.33
CA LYS A 72 -11.33 -4.36 14.74
C LYS A 72 -11.47 -3.40 13.56
N ALA A 73 -11.22 -3.90 12.35
CA ALA A 73 -11.38 -3.14 11.13
C ALA A 73 -12.83 -2.63 11.10
N LEU A 74 -13.01 -1.33 11.31
CA LEU A 74 -14.29 -0.65 11.15
C LEU A 74 -14.57 -0.56 9.65
N VAL A 75 -14.95 -1.69 9.06
CA VAL A 75 -15.52 -1.75 7.72
C VAL A 75 -17.03 -1.90 7.93
N LYS A 76 -17.74 -0.78 7.79
CA LYS A 76 -19.19 -0.77 7.57
C LYS A 76 -19.46 -0.69 6.08
#